data_AF-A0A7S2D636-F1
#
_entry.id   AF-A0A7S2D636-F1
#
_cell.length_a   1.000
_cell.length_b   1.000
_cell.length_c   1.000
_cell.angle_alpha   90.00
_cell.angle_beta   90.00
_cell.angle_gamma   90.00
#
_symmetry.space_group_name_H-M   'P 1'
#
loop_
_entity.id
_entity.type
_entity.pdbx_description
1 polymer ?
#
loop_
_entity_poly.entity_id
_entity_poly.type
_entity_poly.pdbx_seq_one_letter_code
_entity_poly.pdbx_strand_id
1 'polypeptide(L)'
;TFGYAAVGFHCFQTDFGHYCSESILTCTQNILYQGTRNGIVGLSGMMHQVMPHTANWAERMTYDMTYFIIFGIMFLNTVVALIVDSFVAYRMERLAREDNQKGESFISCLDRKSIETAAQQKGIK
;
A
#
# COMPACT_ATOMS: atom_id res chain seq x y z
N THR A 1 -12.60 -1.98 -6.51
CA THR A 1 -13.83 -2.19 -5.72
C THR A 1 -15.09 -2.09 -6.53
N PHE A 2 -15.32 -1.04 -7.34
CA PHE A 2 -16.54 -0.90 -8.16
C PHE A 2 -16.83 -2.10 -9.07
N GLY A 3 -15.82 -2.64 -9.75
CA GLY A 3 -15.99 -3.85 -10.57
C GLY A 3 -16.48 -5.08 -9.77
N TYR A 4 -15.91 -5.30 -8.58
CA TYR A 4 -16.38 -6.33 -7.66
C TYR A 4 -17.80 -6.05 -7.18
N ALA A 5 -18.14 -4.80 -6.85
CA ALA A 5 -19.49 -4.43 -6.46
C ALA A 5 -20.51 -4.67 -7.59
N ALA A 6 -20.16 -4.40 -8.85
CA ALA A 6 -21.03 -4.68 -9.99
C ALA A 6 -21.23 -6.19 -10.20
N VAL A 7 -20.18 -7.00 -10.11
CA VAL A 7 -20.28 -8.46 -10.18
C VAL A 7 -21.08 -9.01 -8.99
N GLY A 8 -20.82 -8.53 -7.78
CA GLY A 8 -21.57 -8.87 -6.58
C GLY A 8 -23.05 -8.54 -6.69
N PHE A 9 -23.38 -7.36 -7.24
CA PHE A 9 -24.77 -6.93 -7.43
C PHE A 9 -25.50 -7.73 -8.53
N HIS A 10 -24.82 -8.14 -9.61
CA HIS A 10 -25.47 -8.89 -10.69
C HIS A 10 -25.51 -10.41 -10.47
N CYS A 11 -24.47 -10.98 -9.86
CA CYS A 11 -24.33 -12.44 -9.74
C CYS A 11 -24.62 -12.96 -8.31
N PHE A 12 -24.42 -12.13 -7.28
CA PHE A 12 -24.46 -12.56 -5.86
C PHE A 12 -25.33 -11.65 -4.98
N GLN A 13 -26.33 -10.98 -5.57
CA GLN A 13 -27.15 -9.99 -4.86
C GLN A 13 -27.82 -10.57 -3.61
N THR A 14 -28.33 -11.80 -3.72
CA THR A 14 -29.00 -12.51 -2.64
C THR A 14 -28.06 -12.83 -1.48
N ASP A 15 -26.79 -13.06 -1.77
CA ASP A 15 -25.79 -13.41 -0.76
C ASP A 15 -25.33 -12.19 0.04
N PHE A 16 -25.30 -11.01 -0.60
CA PHE A 16 -25.02 -9.73 0.05
C PHE A 16 -26.20 -9.18 0.87
N GLY A 17 -27.43 -9.66 0.62
CA GLY A 17 -28.63 -9.22 1.32
C GLY A 17 -28.79 -7.70 1.33
N HIS A 18 -28.94 -7.10 2.52
CA HIS A 18 -29.15 -5.66 2.69
C HIS A 18 -27.94 -4.79 2.33
N TYR A 19 -26.73 -5.35 2.20
CA TYR A 19 -25.55 -4.56 1.87
C TYR A 19 -25.55 -4.09 0.41
N CYS A 20 -26.29 -4.76 -0.47
CA CYS A 20 -26.34 -4.47 -1.91
C CYS A 20 -27.79 -4.48 -2.46
N SER A 21 -28.76 -3.97 -1.68
CA SER A 21 -30.19 -4.06 -2.04
C SER A 21 -30.69 -2.99 -3.02
N GLU A 22 -30.14 -1.77 -2.98
CA GLU A 22 -30.72 -0.62 -3.70
C GLU A 22 -29.97 -0.25 -5.00
N SER A 23 -28.64 -0.21 -4.96
CA SER A 23 -27.83 0.19 -6.12
C SER A 23 -26.40 -0.34 -6.05
N ILE A 24 -25.72 -0.41 -7.21
CA ILE A 24 -24.28 -0.73 -7.29
C ILE A 24 -23.44 0.29 -6.51
N LEU A 25 -23.89 1.55 -6.46
CA LEU A 25 -23.21 2.61 -5.71
C LEU A 25 -23.29 2.33 -4.20
N THR A 26 -24.47 1.99 -3.69
CA THR A 26 -24.69 1.59 -2.28
C THR A 26 -23.84 0.37 -1.93
N CYS A 27 -23.81 -0.64 -2.81
CA CYS A 27 -22.99 -1.83 -2.67
C CYS A 27 -21.49 -1.48 -2.59
N THR A 28 -21.02 -0.59 -3.47
CA THR A 28 -19.62 -0.13 -3.50
C THR A 28 -19.25 0.60 -2.21
N GLN A 29 -20.11 1.50 -1.74
CA GLN A 29 -19.90 2.26 -0.50
C GLN A 29 -19.84 1.34 0.71
N ASN A 30 -20.75 0.36 0.81
CA ASN A 30 -20.77 -0.61 1.90
C ASN A 30 -19.51 -1.49 1.90
N ILE A 31 -19.06 -1.96 0.74
CA ILE A 31 -17.82 -2.74 0.62
C ILE A 31 -16.61 -1.91 1.07
N LEU A 32 -16.52 -0.64 0.67
CA LEU A 32 -15.46 0.26 1.11
C LEU A 32 -15.53 0.53 2.62
N TYR A 33 -16.72 0.80 3.14
CA TYR A 33 -16.92 1.12 4.55
C TYR A 33 -16.54 -0.06 5.45
N GLN A 34 -17.08 -1.25 5.17
CA GLN A 34 -16.77 -2.44 5.95
C GLN A 34 -15.33 -2.92 5.73
N GLY A 35 -14.81 -2.80 4.51
CA GLY A 35 -13.43 -3.16 4.19
C GLY A 35 -12.39 -2.28 4.89
N THR A 36 -12.69 -1.00 5.11
CA THR A 36 -11.80 -0.12 5.89
C THR A 36 -11.97 -0.31 7.41
N ARG A 37 -13.19 -0.58 7.89
CA ARG A 37 -13.47 -0.72 9.34
C ARG A 37 -13.07 -2.08 9.92
N ASN A 38 -13.36 -3.16 9.22
CA ASN A 38 -13.12 -4.53 9.70
C ASN A 38 -11.84 -5.14 9.09
N GLY A 39 -11.13 -4.38 8.26
CA GLY A 39 -9.98 -4.83 7.50
C GLY A 39 -10.35 -5.49 6.18
N ILE A 40 -9.42 -5.48 5.23
CA ILE A 40 -9.59 -6.06 3.89
C ILE A 40 -9.37 -7.59 3.92
N VAL A 41 -9.88 -8.26 4.97
CA VAL A 41 -9.70 -9.71 5.16
C VAL A 41 -10.68 -10.53 4.30
N GLY A 42 -11.71 -9.89 3.75
CA GLY A 42 -12.58 -10.50 2.74
C GLY A 42 -14.00 -9.97 2.79
N LEU A 43 -14.81 -10.37 1.80
CA LEU A 43 -16.23 -10.04 1.70
C LEU A 43 -17.11 -11.00 2.52
N SER A 44 -16.52 -12.05 3.09
CA SER A 44 -17.23 -13.09 3.85
C SER A 44 -17.97 -12.58 5.08
N GLY A 45 -17.60 -11.43 5.65
CA GLY A 45 -18.35 -10.81 6.76
C GLY A 45 -19.64 -10.11 6.33
N MET A 46 -19.80 -9.86 5.03
CA MET A 46 -20.97 -9.18 4.44
C MET A 46 -21.87 -10.13 3.64
N MET A 47 -21.42 -11.37 3.43
CA MET A 47 -22.09 -12.33 2.57
C MET A 47 -22.43 -13.60 3.34
N HIS A 48 -23.55 -14.23 2.99
CA HIS A 48 -23.96 -15.48 3.59
C HIS A 48 -22.98 -16.62 3.24
N GLN A 49 -22.78 -17.55 4.18
CA GLN A 49 -21.95 -18.74 3.99
C GLN A 49 -22.59 -19.71 3.00
N VAL A 50 -21.78 -20.17 2.04
CA VAL A 50 -22.20 -21.13 1.01
C VAL A 50 -21.53 -22.48 1.29
N MET A 51 -22.34 -23.54 1.35
CA MET A 51 -21.87 -24.91 1.64
C MET A 51 -21.26 -25.56 0.37
N PRO A 52 -20.26 -26.47 0.51
CA PRO A 52 -19.54 -27.09 -0.61
C PRO A 52 -20.42 -27.87 -1.61
N HIS A 53 -21.60 -28.31 -1.21
CA HIS A 53 -22.51 -29.12 -2.04
C HIS A 53 -23.46 -28.30 -2.92
N THR A 54 -23.30 -26.98 -2.97
CA THR A 54 -24.15 -26.10 -3.78
C THR A 54 -23.47 -25.78 -5.12
N ALA A 55 -24.27 -25.64 -6.18
CA ALA A 55 -23.76 -25.45 -7.55
C ALA A 55 -22.88 -24.18 -7.69
N ASN A 56 -23.14 -23.14 -6.90
CA ASN A 56 -22.46 -21.84 -7.00
C ASN A 56 -21.24 -21.71 -6.07
N TRP A 57 -20.87 -22.79 -5.36
CA TRP A 57 -19.79 -22.74 -4.36
C TRP A 57 -18.43 -22.36 -4.97
N ALA A 58 -18.10 -22.93 -6.14
CA ALA A 58 -16.81 -22.69 -6.79
C ALA A 58 -16.66 -21.23 -7.28
N GLU A 59 -17.74 -20.67 -7.83
CA GLU A 59 -17.77 -19.27 -8.29
C GLU A 59 -17.65 -18.31 -7.10
N ARG A 60 -18.41 -18.58 -6.03
CA ARG A 60 -18.37 -17.80 -4.79
C ARG A 60 -16.98 -17.82 -4.14
N MET A 61 -16.38 -19.00 -4.04
CA MET A 61 -15.03 -19.18 -3.48
C MET A 61 -13.99 -18.42 -4.29
N THR A 62 -14.05 -18.52 -5.62
CA THR A 62 -13.12 -17.81 -6.52
C THR A 62 -13.27 -16.30 -6.36
N TYR A 63 -14.50 -15.80 -6.25
CA TYR A 63 -14.76 -14.37 -6.06
C TYR A 63 -14.18 -13.84 -4.74
N ASP A 64 -14.34 -14.57 -3.62
CA ASP A 64 -13.75 -14.16 -2.34
C ASP A 64 -12.23 -14.23 -2.34
N MET A 65 -11.66 -15.30 -2.91
CA MET A 65 -10.20 -15.49 -2.99
C MET A 65 -9.53 -14.40 -3.84
N THR A 66 -10.10 -14.08 -5.00
CA THR A 66 -9.57 -13.05 -5.89
C THR A 66 -9.63 -11.67 -5.25
N TYR A 67 -10.71 -11.35 -4.54
CA TYR A 67 -10.82 -10.10 -3.78
C TYR A 67 -9.75 -10.00 -2.69
N PHE A 68 -9.55 -11.07 -1.91
CA PHE A 68 -8.54 -11.11 -0.85
C PHE A 68 -7.11 -10.96 -1.40
N ILE A 69 -6.79 -11.61 -2.52
CA ILE A 69 -5.46 -11.49 -3.12
C ILE A 69 -5.22 -10.07 -3.64
N ILE A 70 -6.18 -9.50 -4.39
CA ILE A 70 -5.99 -8.20 -5.04
C ILE A 70 -6.03 -7.06 -4.01
N PHE A 71 -7.07 -6.99 -3.18
CA PHE A 71 -7.23 -5.87 -2.24
C PHE A 71 -6.57 -6.12 -0.89
N GLY A 72 -6.56 -7.36 -0.40
CA GLY A 72 -5.92 -7.69 0.87
C GLY A 72 -4.40 -7.76 0.72
N ILE A 73 -3.89 -8.59 -0.18
CA ILE A 73 -2.45 -8.84 -0.29
C ILE A 73 -1.78 -7.77 -1.16
N MET A 74 -2.16 -7.65 -2.44
CA MET A 74 -1.44 -6.80 -3.39
C MET A 74 -1.56 -5.32 -3.04
N PHE A 75 -2.78 -4.82 -2.81
CA PHE A 75 -2.99 -3.40 -2.55
C PHE A 75 -2.33 -2.94 -1.23
N LEU A 76 -2.54 -3.64 -0.11
CA LEU A 76 -1.92 -3.26 1.17
C LEU A 76 -0.38 -3.30 1.10
N ASN A 77 0.19 -4.36 0.51
CA ASN A 77 1.64 -4.47 0.37
C ASN A 77 2.21 -3.38 -0.56
N THR A 78 1.49 -3.03 -1.62
CA THR A 78 1.92 -1.95 -2.53
C THR A 78 1.91 -0.60 -1.82
N VAL A 79 0.87 -0.29 -1.05
CA VAL A 79 0.81 0.98 -0.29
C VAL A 79 1.96 1.06 0.71
N VAL A 80 2.20 0.00 1.47
CA VAL A 80 3.33 -0.03 2.43
C VAL A 80 4.66 0.11 1.70
N ALA A 81 4.84 -0.57 0.56
CA ALA A 81 6.06 -0.46 -0.25
C ALA A 81 6.32 0.97 -0.73
N LEU A 82 5.29 1.69 -1.21
CA LEU A 82 5.42 3.09 -1.65
C LEU A 82 5.79 4.03 -0.50
N ILE A 83 5.23 3.81 0.69
CA ILE A 83 5.57 4.58 1.89
C ILE A 83 7.03 4.33 2.27
N VAL A 84 7.47 3.07 2.29
CA VAL A 84 8.85 2.71 2.62
C VAL A 84 9.83 3.31 1.60
N ASP A 85 9.51 3.23 0.31
CA ASP A 85 10.33 3.80 -0.76
C ASP A 85 10.53 5.32 -0.58
N SER A 86 9.47 6.03 -0.21
CA SER A 86 9.54 7.46 0.10
C SER A 86 10.49 7.77 1.27
N PHE A 87 10.41 6.99 2.35
CA PHE A 87 11.33 7.15 3.50
C PHE A 87 12.78 6.80 3.16
N VAL A 88 13.00 5.80 2.29
CA VAL A 88 14.33 5.47 1.80
C VAL A 88 14.89 6.63 0.99
N ALA A 89 14.11 7.22 0.09
CA ALA A 89 14.55 8.39 -0.68
C ALA A 89 14.96 9.56 0.23
N TYR A 90 14.13 9.92 1.22
CA TYR A 90 14.47 10.97 2.19
C TYR A 90 15.74 10.66 2.99
N ARG A 91 15.94 9.39 3.37
CA ARG A 91 17.15 8.95 4.06
C ARG A 91 18.38 9.09 3.18
N MET A 92 18.29 8.70 1.91
CA MET A 92 19.42 8.80 0.98
C MET A 92 19.81 10.25 0.72
N GLU A 93 18.84 11.14 0.55
CA GLU A 93 19.12 12.57 0.40
C GLU A 93 19.84 13.15 1.63
N ARG A 94 19.37 12.79 2.83
CA ARG A 94 20.02 13.23 4.07
C ARG A 94 21.46 12.71 4.17
N LEU A 95 21.69 11.43 3.86
CA LEU A 95 23.03 10.85 3.89
C LEU A 95 23.96 11.53 2.88
N ALA A 96 23.48 11.82 1.67
CA ALA A 96 24.25 12.54 0.66
C ALA A 96 24.61 13.97 1.11
N ARG A 97 23.68 14.69 1.75
CA ARG A 97 23.95 16.01 2.33
C ARG A 97 24.98 15.95 3.46
N GLU A 98 24.87 14.96 4.35
CA GLU A 98 25.83 14.76 5.44
C GLU A 98 27.23 14.36 4.92
N ASP A 99 27.30 13.60 3.82
CA ASP A 99 28.57 13.24 3.18
C ASP A 99 29.24 14.46 2.54
N ASN A 100 28.49 15.26 1.76
CA ASN A 100 28.99 16.50 1.18
C ASN A 100 29.50 17.48 2.26
N GLN A 101 28.76 17.67 3.36
CA GLN A 101 29.19 18.55 4.46
C GLN A 101 30.46 18.05 5.19
N LYS A 102 30.79 16.76 5.12
CA LYS A 102 32.06 16.22 5.65
C LYS A 102 33.21 16.35 4.65
N GLY A 103 32.91 16.31 3.36
CA GLY A 103 33.87 16.37 2.27
C GLY A 103 34.33 17.79 1.93
N GLU A 104 33.42 18.77 1.96
CA GLU A 104 33.72 20.15 1.57
C GLU A 104 33.13 21.20 2.53
N SER A 105 33.78 22.36 2.61
CA SER A 105 33.27 23.49 3.36
C SER A 105 32.07 24.13 2.65
N PHE A 106 30.98 24.43 3.35
CA PHE A 106 29.77 24.98 2.74
C PHE A 106 29.92 26.37 2.09
N ILE A 107 30.73 27.26 2.68
CA ILE A 107 30.85 28.66 2.19
C ILE A 107 31.92 28.78 1.10
N SER A 108 33.10 28.21 1.34
CA SER A 108 34.24 28.33 0.43
C SER A 108 34.35 27.20 -0.59
N CYS A 109 33.48 26.17 -0.50
CA CYS A 109 33.50 24.96 -1.35
C CYS A 109 34.90 24.33 -1.48
N LEU A 110 35.72 24.45 -0.43
CA LEU A 110 37.03 23.84 -0.37
C LEU A 110 36.89 22.41 0.13
N ASP A 111 37.43 21.47 -0.65
CA ASP A 111 37.52 20.08 -0.23
C ASP A 111 38.44 19.96 0.99
N ARG A 112 38.01 19.14 1.94
CA ARG A 112 38.71 18.88 3.20
C ARG A 112 40.14 18.41 2.97
N LYS A 113 40.41 17.61 1.93
CA LYS A 113 41.77 17.12 1.63
C LYS A 113 42.71 18.26 1.26
N SER A 114 42.21 19.27 0.56
CA SER A 114 42.99 20.46 0.17
C SER A 114 43.41 21.25 1.41
N ILE A 115 42.50 21.40 2.38
CA ILE A 115 42.76 22.08 3.65
C ILE A 115 43.77 21.28 4.50
N GLU A 116 43.56 19.97 4.64
CA GLU A 116 44.47 19.11 5.40
C GLU A 116 45.89 19.09 4.80
N THR A 117 46.01 19.05 3.47
CA THR A 117 47.30 19.11 2.78
C THR A 117 48.01 20.44 3.02
N ALA A 118 47.29 21.57 2.94
CA ALA A 118 47.85 22.88 3.20
C ALA A 118 48.25 23.08 4.68
N ALA A 119 47.48 22.51 5.61
CA ALA A 119 47.81 22.53 7.05
C ALA A 119 49.08 21.73 7.34
N GLN A 120 49.23 20.53 6.76
CA GLN A 120 50.43 19.71 6.88
C GLN A 120 51.68 20.40 6.32
N GLN A 121 51.59 21.06 5.16
CA GLN A 121 52.71 21.83 4.59
C GLN A 121 53.16 22.98 5.51
N LYS A 122 52.23 23.56 6.30
CA LYS A 122 52.53 24.61 7.28
C LYS A 122 52.93 24.07 8.66
N GLY A 123 53.00 22.75 8.85
CA GLY A 123 53.35 22.12 10.13
C GLY A 123 52.30 22.28 11.23
N ILE A 124 51.07 22.65 10.86
CA ILE A 124 49.94 22.78 11.79
C ILE A 124 49.28 21.41 11.86
N LYS A 125 49.35 20.78 13.04
CA LYS A 125 48.70 19.49 13.32
C LYS A 125 47.19 19.65 13.47
#